data_AF-A0A3B0Y6S6-F1
#
_entry.id   AF-A0A3B0Y6S6-F1
#
_cell.length_a   1.000
_cell.length_b   1.000
_cell.length_c   1.000
_cell.angle_alpha   90.00
_cell.angle_beta   90.00
_cell.angle_gamma   90.00
#
_symmetry.space_group_name_H-M   'P 1'
#
loop_
_entity.id
_entity.type
_entity.pdbx_description
1 polymer ?
#
loop_
_entity_poly.entity_id
_entity_poly.type
_entity_poly.pdbx_seq_one_letter_code
_entity_poly.pdbx_strand_id
1 'polypeptide(L)'
;MLNTENFEQALYTDAKRAFDKIIEEKGEDLYVIGFYHFGGWDGVMALFNTRSDLAPLQKISYGEDQKGYELGVKWCPSDFPSLEEYSEYFERSTEEIHKLRDQIDELSEDFQADWQQTLKALQRVLNRLDAEGVFSQTVNRDTLTLYIANYDEDYQCRYERVKALNPESVLERVSPEFEYMIALHEKWERAAFAEMMQELEAERDEPLD
;
A
#
# COMPACT_ATOMS: atom_id res chain seq x y z
N MET A 1 1.52 5.01 -22.82
CA MET A 1 0.80 3.95 -22.08
C MET A 1 1.69 2.72 -22.07
N LEU A 2 2.43 2.57 -20.97
CA LEU A 2 3.35 1.49 -20.66
C LEU A 2 2.76 0.08 -20.92
N ASN A 3 3.48 -0.84 -21.57
CA ASN A 3 3.00 -2.22 -21.70
C ASN A 3 3.39 -3.02 -20.45
N THR A 4 2.40 -3.40 -19.62
CA THR A 4 2.61 -4.14 -18.37
C THR A 4 2.36 -5.64 -18.47
N GLU A 5 2.15 -6.21 -19.66
CA GLU A 5 1.74 -7.62 -19.83
C GLU A 5 2.75 -8.62 -19.26
N ASN A 6 4.04 -8.45 -19.57
CA ASN A 6 5.10 -9.35 -19.06
C ASN A 6 5.24 -9.23 -17.55
N PHE A 7 5.21 -8.00 -17.03
CA PHE A 7 5.22 -7.74 -15.59
C PHE A 7 4.03 -8.40 -14.89
N GLU A 8 2.82 -8.24 -15.41
CA GLU A 8 1.61 -8.84 -14.85
C GLU A 8 1.67 -10.36 -14.82
N GLN A 9 2.21 -10.98 -15.87
CA GLN A 9 2.35 -12.44 -15.95
C GLN A 9 3.44 -12.99 -15.02
N ALA A 10 4.58 -12.29 -14.88
CA ALA A 10 5.62 -12.62 -13.91
C ALA A 10 5.06 -12.49 -12.49
N LEU A 11 4.43 -11.36 -12.18
CA LEU A 11 3.82 -11.07 -10.89
C LEU A 11 2.76 -12.08 -10.50
N TYR A 12 1.87 -12.45 -11.40
CA TYR A 12 0.89 -13.51 -11.12
C TYR A 12 1.56 -14.83 -10.72
N THR A 13 2.63 -15.22 -11.42
CA THR A 13 3.32 -16.50 -11.17
C THR A 13 4.04 -16.49 -9.83
N ASP A 14 4.75 -15.40 -9.55
CA ASP A 14 5.52 -15.20 -8.32
C ASP A 14 4.57 -15.07 -7.11
N ALA A 15 3.58 -14.18 -7.22
CA ALA A 15 2.60 -13.90 -6.17
C ALA A 15 1.76 -15.12 -5.82
N LYS A 16 1.34 -15.93 -6.79
CA LYS A 16 0.58 -17.15 -6.50
C LYS A 16 1.37 -18.08 -5.58
N ARG A 17 2.66 -18.31 -5.88
CA ARG A 17 3.54 -19.17 -5.06
C ARG A 17 3.77 -18.57 -3.67
N ALA A 18 4.03 -17.27 -3.60
CA ALA A 18 4.28 -16.58 -2.33
C ALA A 18 3.02 -16.59 -1.45
N PHE A 19 1.87 -16.21 -2.00
CA PHE A 19 0.62 -16.13 -1.27
C PHE A 19 0.09 -17.50 -0.85
N ASP A 20 0.20 -18.53 -1.69
CA ASP A 20 -0.10 -19.91 -1.28
C ASP A 20 0.72 -20.28 -0.02
N LYS A 21 2.00 -19.90 0.03
CA LYS A 21 2.88 -20.18 1.17
C LYS A 21 2.55 -19.36 2.42
N ILE A 22 2.33 -18.07 2.26
CA ILE A 22 1.93 -17.16 3.35
C ILE A 22 0.61 -17.63 3.97
N ILE A 23 -0.36 -17.98 3.14
CA ILE A 23 -1.67 -18.45 3.58
C ILE A 23 -1.57 -19.82 4.26
N GLU A 24 -0.73 -20.73 3.77
CA GLU A 24 -0.45 -22.01 4.42
C GLU A 24 0.11 -21.81 5.85
N GLU A 25 1.03 -20.87 6.03
CA GLU A 25 1.78 -20.71 7.28
C GLU A 25 1.08 -19.83 8.30
N LYS A 26 0.42 -18.76 7.86
CA LYS A 26 -0.22 -17.76 8.74
C LYS A 26 -1.72 -18.02 8.89
N GLY A 27 -2.35 -18.66 7.90
CA GLY A 27 -3.75 -19.10 7.94
C GLY A 27 -4.74 -18.00 8.33
N GLU A 28 -5.70 -18.36 9.18
CA GLU A 28 -6.75 -17.46 9.65
C GLU A 28 -6.23 -16.26 10.44
N ASP A 29 -4.96 -16.22 10.87
CA ASP A 29 -4.41 -15.06 11.58
C ASP A 29 -4.08 -13.89 10.64
N LEU A 30 -4.04 -14.11 9.32
CA LEU A 30 -3.84 -13.05 8.33
C LEU A 30 -4.91 -11.97 8.45
N TYR A 31 -4.45 -10.73 8.48
CA TYR A 31 -5.30 -9.54 8.52
C TYR A 31 -5.27 -8.81 7.18
N VAL A 32 -4.08 -8.55 6.65
CA VAL A 32 -3.84 -7.97 5.32
C VAL A 32 -2.91 -8.89 4.54
N ILE A 33 -3.13 -8.97 3.22
CA ILE A 33 -2.18 -9.52 2.26
C ILE A 33 -2.24 -8.73 0.95
N GLY A 34 -1.15 -8.67 0.20
CA GLY A 34 -1.11 -8.12 -1.14
C GLY A 34 0.29 -7.67 -1.52
N PHE A 35 0.41 -6.47 -2.08
CA PHE A 35 1.68 -6.01 -2.66
C PHE A 35 2.19 -4.73 -2.00
N TYR A 36 3.52 -4.64 -1.89
CA TYR A 36 4.23 -3.40 -1.66
C TYR A 36 5.06 -3.05 -2.90
N HIS A 37 4.74 -1.91 -3.50
CA HIS A 37 5.52 -1.31 -4.59
C HIS A 37 6.43 -0.23 -4.01
N PHE A 38 7.75 -0.36 -4.17
CA PHE A 38 8.73 0.43 -3.43
C PHE A 38 9.81 1.05 -4.32
N GLY A 39 10.47 2.08 -3.78
CA GLY A 39 11.66 2.72 -4.34
C GLY A 39 11.48 3.35 -5.73
N GLY A 40 10.26 3.73 -6.13
CA GLY A 40 10.05 4.31 -7.46
C GLY A 40 10.42 3.32 -8.57
N TRP A 41 9.76 2.16 -8.62
CA TRP A 41 10.07 1.02 -9.51
C TRP A 41 11.36 0.26 -9.17
N ASP A 42 11.82 0.28 -7.92
CA ASP A 42 12.92 -0.60 -7.49
C ASP A 42 12.46 -2.05 -7.34
N GLY A 43 11.17 -2.27 -7.07
CA GLY A 43 10.65 -3.62 -6.90
C GLY A 43 9.19 -3.70 -6.52
N VAL A 44 8.70 -4.93 -6.53
CA VAL A 44 7.43 -5.33 -5.92
C VAL A 44 7.69 -6.55 -5.05
N MET A 45 7.10 -6.56 -3.86
CA MET A 45 7.18 -7.70 -2.95
C MET A 45 5.81 -7.99 -2.33
N ALA A 46 5.71 -9.16 -1.68
CA ALA A 46 4.56 -9.45 -0.84
C ALA A 46 4.49 -8.47 0.33
N LEU A 47 3.27 -8.09 0.65
CA LEU A 47 2.92 -7.37 1.87
C LEU A 47 1.93 -8.23 2.62
N PHE A 48 2.13 -8.46 3.91
CA PHE A 48 1.09 -9.03 4.76
C PHE A 48 1.31 -8.65 6.21
N ASN A 49 0.27 -8.73 7.03
CA ASN A 49 0.40 -8.73 8.48
C ASN A 49 -0.66 -9.64 9.11
N THR A 50 -0.41 -10.05 10.35
CA THR A 50 -1.35 -10.87 11.12
C THR A 50 -2.03 -10.04 12.22
N ARG A 51 -3.14 -10.55 12.77
CA ARG A 51 -3.77 -9.92 13.93
C ARG A 51 -2.86 -9.97 15.15
N SER A 52 -2.06 -11.03 15.27
CA SER A 52 -1.05 -11.18 16.31
C SER A 52 0.09 -10.15 16.21
N ASP A 53 0.50 -9.77 15.00
CA ASP A 53 1.56 -8.76 14.78
C ASP A 53 1.10 -7.34 15.16
N LEU A 54 -0.17 -7.03 14.94
CA LEU A 54 -0.70 -5.69 15.16
C LEU A 54 -0.89 -5.35 16.64
N ALA A 55 -1.31 -6.31 17.46
CA ALA A 55 -1.68 -6.05 18.86
C ALA A 55 -0.55 -5.51 19.76
N PRO A 56 0.72 -5.91 19.61
CA PRO A 56 1.84 -5.33 20.35
C PRO A 56 2.21 -3.92 19.88
N LEU A 57 2.18 -3.68 18.57
CA LEU A 57 2.66 -2.41 17.98
C LEU A 57 1.73 -1.24 18.30
N GLN A 58 0.44 -1.52 18.49
CA GLN A 58 -0.56 -0.52 18.89
C GLN A 58 -0.37 0.01 20.33
N LYS A 59 0.47 -0.63 21.16
CA LYS A 59 0.65 -0.25 22.57
C LYS A 59 1.77 0.77 22.81
N ILE A 60 2.54 1.12 21.78
CA ILE A 60 3.72 1.98 21.92
C ILE A 60 3.46 3.32 21.21
N SER A 61 2.70 4.22 21.83
CA SER A 61 2.55 5.59 21.29
C SER A 61 3.39 6.60 22.08
N TYR A 62 4.07 7.49 21.35
CA TYR A 62 4.84 8.61 21.90
C TYR A 62 4.17 9.98 21.62
N GLY A 63 2.93 10.01 21.12
CA GLY A 63 2.25 11.24 20.66
C GLY A 63 0.80 11.40 21.12
N GLU A 64 0.22 12.57 20.83
CA GLU A 64 -1.14 12.94 21.28
C GLU A 64 -2.27 12.22 20.53
N ASP A 65 -2.05 11.83 19.27
CA ASP A 65 -3.03 11.06 18.48
C ASP A 65 -2.69 9.56 18.47
N GLN A 66 -3.09 8.87 19.53
CA GLN A 66 -2.90 7.43 19.64
C GLN A 66 -3.55 6.66 18.49
N LYS A 67 -4.76 7.06 18.05
CA LYS A 67 -5.46 6.36 16.96
C LYS A 67 -4.75 6.56 15.63
N GLY A 68 -4.28 7.77 15.35
CA GLY A 68 -3.48 8.06 14.16
C GLY A 68 -2.21 7.22 14.10
N TYR A 69 -1.50 7.09 15.22
CA TYR A 69 -0.32 6.23 15.33
C TYR A 69 -0.66 4.75 15.09
N GLU A 70 -1.67 4.22 15.78
CA GLU A 70 -2.10 2.82 15.64
C GLU A 70 -2.46 2.47 14.19
N LEU A 71 -3.16 3.37 13.49
CA LEU A 71 -3.52 3.18 12.09
C LEU A 71 -2.34 3.37 11.14
N GLY A 72 -1.42 4.30 11.45
CA GLY A 72 -0.17 4.49 10.71
C GLY A 72 0.62 3.19 10.65
N VAL A 73 0.94 2.62 11.81
CA VAL A 73 1.64 1.33 11.93
C VAL A 73 0.91 0.20 11.21
N LYS A 74 -0.42 0.18 11.32
CA LYS A 74 -1.26 -0.88 10.74
C LYS A 74 -1.29 -0.90 9.21
N TRP A 75 -1.16 0.26 8.58
CA TRP A 75 -1.30 0.43 7.13
C TRP A 75 -0.01 0.86 6.42
N CYS A 76 1.08 1.01 7.17
CA CYS A 76 2.41 1.35 6.68
C CYS A 76 3.30 0.09 6.57
N PRO A 77 3.66 -0.35 5.35
CA PRO A 77 4.50 -1.53 5.14
C PRO A 77 5.83 -1.51 5.91
N SER A 78 6.43 -0.32 6.09
CA SER A 78 7.72 -0.21 6.77
C SER A 78 7.67 -0.61 8.25
N ASP A 79 6.46 -0.61 8.84
CA ASP A 79 6.25 -0.98 10.24
C ASP A 79 5.84 -2.46 10.40
N PHE A 80 5.72 -3.21 9.30
CA PHE A 80 5.29 -4.61 9.34
C PHE A 80 6.46 -5.50 9.77
N PRO A 81 6.31 -6.35 10.80
CA PRO A 81 7.37 -7.29 11.21
C PRO A 81 7.79 -8.27 10.11
N SER A 82 6.86 -8.53 9.20
CA SER A 82 6.95 -9.42 8.04
C SER A 82 7.54 -8.75 6.79
N LEU A 83 7.97 -7.49 6.86
CA LEU A 83 8.57 -6.81 5.71
C LEU A 83 9.74 -7.65 5.16
N GLU A 84 9.80 -7.78 3.83
CA GLU A 84 10.76 -8.62 3.09
C GLU A 84 10.63 -10.15 3.26
N GLU A 85 9.76 -10.66 4.16
CA GLU A 85 9.45 -12.10 4.18
C GLU A 85 8.88 -12.53 2.81
N TYR A 86 9.34 -13.68 2.29
CA TYR A 86 8.96 -14.24 0.98
C TYR A 86 9.36 -13.35 -0.21
N SER A 87 10.23 -12.35 -0.04
CA SER A 87 10.74 -11.52 -1.15
C SER A 87 11.51 -12.33 -2.19
N GLU A 88 12.09 -13.48 -1.81
CA GLU A 88 12.77 -14.39 -2.73
C GLU A 88 11.86 -14.97 -3.82
N TYR A 89 10.53 -14.90 -3.64
CA TYR A 89 9.59 -15.33 -4.67
C TYR A 89 9.40 -14.32 -5.79
N PHE A 90 9.82 -13.06 -5.61
CA PHE A 90 9.50 -11.93 -6.49
C PHE A 90 10.66 -11.49 -7.41
N GLU A 91 11.72 -12.31 -7.52
CA GLU A 91 12.89 -12.00 -8.37
C GLU A 91 12.48 -11.67 -9.81
N ARG A 92 11.59 -12.46 -10.42
CA ARG A 92 11.19 -12.28 -11.82
C ARG A 92 10.32 -11.04 -12.01
N SER A 93 9.39 -10.83 -11.09
CA SER A 93 8.54 -9.64 -11.08
C SER A 93 9.36 -8.37 -10.94
N THR A 94 10.41 -8.43 -10.13
CA THR A 94 11.38 -7.34 -9.95
C THR A 94 12.20 -7.11 -11.22
N GLU A 95 12.68 -8.15 -11.89
CA GLU A 95 13.35 -7.99 -13.19
C GLU A 95 12.44 -7.34 -14.24
N GLU A 96 11.16 -7.71 -14.30
CA GLU A 96 10.21 -7.09 -15.22
C GLU A 96 9.90 -5.63 -14.84
N ILE A 97 9.84 -5.30 -13.55
CA ILE A 97 9.61 -3.92 -13.12
C ILE A 97 10.80 -3.01 -13.46
N HIS A 98 12.03 -3.52 -13.39
CA HIS A 98 13.22 -2.79 -13.85
C HIS A 98 13.17 -2.53 -15.35
N LYS A 99 12.71 -3.49 -16.15
CA LYS A 99 12.51 -3.27 -17.60
C LYS A 99 11.45 -2.20 -17.88
N LEU A 100 10.42 -2.10 -17.05
CA LEU A 100 9.44 -1.02 -17.14
C LEU A 100 10.07 0.33 -16.77
N ARG A 101 10.83 0.38 -15.67
CA ARG A 101 11.57 1.57 -15.23
C ARG A 101 12.48 2.11 -16.34
N ASP A 102 13.21 1.25 -17.03
CA ASP A 102 14.10 1.62 -18.12
C ASP A 102 13.40 2.32 -19.31
N GLN A 103 12.06 2.21 -19.38
CA GLN A 103 11.23 2.86 -20.41
C GLN A 103 10.62 4.18 -19.95
N ILE A 104 10.73 4.51 -18.66
CA ILE A 104 10.07 5.64 -18.03
C ILE A 104 11.03 6.83 -17.97
N ASP A 105 10.54 7.98 -18.41
CA ASP A 105 11.18 9.27 -18.19
C ASP A 105 10.47 9.96 -17.00
N GLU A 106 11.16 10.10 -15.88
CA GLU A 106 10.64 10.72 -14.64
C GLU A 106 10.25 12.19 -14.85
N LEU A 107 10.78 12.85 -15.88
CA LEU A 107 10.44 14.23 -16.22
C LEU A 107 9.28 14.33 -17.21
N SER A 108 8.75 13.20 -17.68
CA SER A 108 7.64 13.16 -18.62
C SER A 108 6.31 13.49 -17.95
N GLU A 109 5.44 14.18 -18.69
CA GLU A 109 4.04 14.39 -18.31
C GLU A 109 3.28 13.05 -18.15
N ASP A 110 3.75 11.98 -18.80
CA ASP A 110 3.15 10.65 -18.74
C ASP A 110 3.56 9.84 -17.50
N PHE A 111 4.55 10.30 -16.71
CA PHE A 111 5.10 9.56 -15.56
C PHE A 111 4.03 9.07 -14.58
N GLN A 112 3.08 9.96 -14.24
CA GLN A 112 1.97 9.61 -13.35
C GLN A 112 1.02 8.59 -13.98
N ALA A 113 0.78 8.67 -15.30
CA ALA A 113 -0.07 7.72 -16.00
C ALA A 113 0.57 6.33 -16.05
N ASP A 114 1.88 6.25 -16.29
CA ASP A 114 2.64 5.01 -16.30
C ASP A 114 2.72 4.37 -14.90
N TRP A 115 2.88 5.18 -13.84
CA TRP A 115 2.78 4.72 -12.45
C TRP A 115 1.42 4.11 -12.15
N GLN A 116 0.35 4.82 -12.48
CA GLN A 116 -1.02 4.32 -12.31
C GLN A 116 -1.27 3.05 -13.11
N GLN A 117 -0.60 2.88 -14.25
CA GLN A 117 -0.71 1.67 -15.04
C GLN A 117 -0.04 0.47 -14.37
N THR A 118 1.13 0.64 -13.74
CA THR A 118 1.75 -0.38 -12.90
C THR A 118 0.84 -0.76 -11.73
N LEU A 119 0.25 0.21 -11.02
CA LEU A 119 -0.66 -0.06 -9.90
C LEU A 119 -1.93 -0.80 -10.35
N LYS A 120 -2.45 -0.50 -11.54
CA LYS A 120 -3.54 -1.27 -12.15
C LYS A 120 -3.13 -2.70 -12.50
N ALA A 121 -1.89 -2.94 -12.90
CA ALA A 121 -1.38 -4.30 -13.13
C ALA A 121 -1.34 -5.10 -11.83
N LEU A 122 -0.84 -4.51 -10.73
CA LEU A 122 -0.90 -5.12 -9.39
C LEU A 122 -2.34 -5.49 -9.00
N GLN A 123 -3.28 -4.56 -9.20
CA GLN A 123 -4.70 -4.77 -8.90
C GLN A 123 -5.31 -5.90 -9.73
N ARG A 124 -5.01 -5.98 -11.04
CA ARG A 124 -5.47 -7.07 -11.90
C ARG A 124 -4.94 -8.43 -11.44
N VAL A 125 -3.67 -8.52 -11.02
CA VAL A 125 -3.12 -9.76 -10.45
C VAL A 125 -3.86 -10.18 -9.20
N LEU A 126 -4.07 -9.27 -8.23
CA LEU A 126 -4.83 -9.59 -7.02
C LEU A 126 -6.24 -10.06 -7.33
N ASN A 127 -6.97 -9.35 -8.21
CA ASN A 127 -8.31 -9.75 -8.64
C ASN A 127 -8.34 -11.13 -9.30
N ARG A 128 -7.34 -11.44 -10.13
CA ARG A 128 -7.22 -12.75 -10.77
C ARG A 128 -6.99 -13.85 -9.74
N LEU A 129 -6.06 -13.65 -8.80
CA LEU A 129 -5.77 -14.62 -7.74
C LEU A 129 -7.00 -14.83 -6.82
N ASP A 130 -7.73 -13.76 -6.53
CA ASP A 130 -8.98 -13.82 -5.75
C ASP A 130 -10.07 -14.61 -6.48
N ALA A 131 -10.25 -14.36 -7.78
CA ALA A 131 -11.20 -15.09 -8.62
C ALA A 131 -10.85 -16.59 -8.77
N GLU A 132 -9.55 -16.93 -8.72
CA GLU A 132 -9.06 -18.32 -8.69
C GLU A 132 -9.17 -18.97 -7.30
N GLY A 133 -9.58 -18.20 -6.27
CA GLY A 133 -9.83 -18.66 -4.92
C GLY A 133 -8.59 -18.77 -4.04
N VAL A 134 -7.44 -18.21 -4.44
CA VAL A 134 -6.20 -18.22 -3.64
C VAL A 134 -6.47 -17.70 -2.21
N PHE A 135 -7.30 -16.66 -2.09
CA PHE A 135 -7.63 -16.01 -0.82
C PHE A 135 -8.92 -16.53 -0.15
N SER A 136 -9.48 -17.64 -0.62
CA SER A 136 -10.73 -18.21 -0.08
C SER A 136 -10.71 -19.74 0.12
N GLN A 137 -9.66 -20.43 -0.33
CA GLN A 137 -9.55 -21.88 -0.18
C GLN A 137 -9.38 -22.34 1.27
N THR A 138 -8.52 -21.67 2.03
CA THR A 138 -8.12 -22.10 3.39
C THR A 138 -8.29 -21.01 4.45
N VAL A 139 -8.69 -19.80 4.04
CA VAL A 139 -8.92 -18.65 4.91
C VAL A 139 -10.26 -18.02 4.59
N ASN A 140 -10.91 -17.43 5.60
CA ASN A 140 -12.15 -16.70 5.38
C ASN A 140 -11.90 -15.37 4.65
N ARG A 141 -12.24 -15.34 3.37
CA ARG A 141 -12.12 -14.17 2.49
C ARG A 141 -12.84 -12.92 3.01
N ASP A 142 -13.95 -13.08 3.74
CA ASP A 142 -14.70 -11.96 4.34
C ASP A 142 -13.93 -11.27 5.48
N THR A 143 -12.82 -11.86 5.93
CA THR A 143 -12.02 -11.33 7.03
C THR A 143 -10.64 -10.87 6.60
N LEU A 144 -10.20 -11.22 5.39
CA LEU A 144 -8.88 -10.91 4.85
C LEU A 144 -8.93 -9.68 3.95
N THR A 145 -8.10 -8.67 4.23
CA THR A 145 -7.99 -7.47 3.40
C THR A 145 -6.92 -7.64 2.32
N LEU A 146 -7.32 -7.51 1.05
CA LEU A 146 -6.39 -7.34 -0.06
C LEU A 146 -5.95 -5.89 -0.15
N TYR A 147 -4.65 -5.65 -0.21
CA TYR A 147 -4.10 -4.30 -0.15
C TYR A 147 -2.90 -4.12 -1.08
N ILE A 148 -2.78 -2.93 -1.66
CA ILE A 148 -1.61 -2.51 -2.42
C ILE A 148 -1.12 -1.25 -1.76
N ALA A 149 0.06 -1.33 -1.16
CA ALA A 149 0.75 -0.19 -0.61
C ALA A 149 1.75 0.35 -1.65
N ASN A 150 1.81 1.67 -1.72
CA ASN A 150 2.72 2.38 -2.59
C ASN A 150 3.26 3.59 -1.82
N TYR A 151 4.59 3.77 -1.86
CA TYR A 151 5.36 4.66 -0.97
C TYR A 151 4.67 6.02 -0.72
N ASP A 152 4.50 6.83 -1.78
CA ASP A 152 3.98 8.20 -1.68
C ASP A 152 2.51 8.36 -2.11
N GLU A 153 1.72 7.28 -2.15
CA GLU A 153 0.30 7.42 -2.52
C GLU A 153 -0.51 8.02 -1.38
N ASP A 154 -1.40 8.96 -1.65
CA ASP A 154 -2.31 9.51 -0.65
C ASP A 154 -3.33 8.46 -0.16
N TYR A 155 -3.86 8.66 1.05
CA TYR A 155 -4.80 7.70 1.65
C TYR A 155 -6.11 7.56 0.87
N GLN A 156 -6.54 8.58 0.13
CA GLN A 156 -7.78 8.53 -0.66
C GLN A 156 -7.60 7.56 -1.84
N CYS A 157 -6.52 7.69 -2.62
CA CYS A 157 -6.19 6.80 -3.72
C CYS A 157 -6.00 5.35 -3.25
N ARG A 158 -5.31 5.15 -2.11
CA ARG A 158 -5.19 3.82 -1.49
C ARG A 158 -6.57 3.23 -1.15
N TYR A 159 -7.45 4.04 -0.56
CA TYR A 159 -8.78 3.58 -0.16
C TYR A 159 -9.69 3.25 -1.35
N GLU A 160 -9.64 4.02 -2.44
CA GLU A 160 -10.34 3.66 -3.68
C GLU A 160 -9.92 2.28 -4.19
N ARG A 161 -8.63 1.96 -4.10
CA ARG A 161 -8.13 0.64 -4.49
C ARG A 161 -8.57 -0.46 -3.52
N VAL A 162 -8.58 -0.19 -2.22
CA VAL A 162 -9.13 -1.11 -1.21
C VAL A 162 -10.60 -1.43 -1.50
N LYS A 163 -11.42 -0.42 -1.81
CA LYS A 163 -12.82 -0.61 -2.21
C LYS A 163 -12.97 -1.49 -3.44
N ALA A 164 -12.09 -1.33 -4.43
CA ALA A 164 -12.13 -2.10 -5.66
C ALA A 164 -11.61 -3.55 -5.53
N LEU A 165 -10.88 -3.87 -4.45
CA LEU A 165 -10.25 -5.16 -4.21
C LEU A 165 -10.99 -6.05 -3.22
N ASN A 166 -11.93 -5.51 -2.44
CA ASN A 166 -12.45 -6.21 -1.26
C ASN A 166 -13.99 -6.30 -1.25
N PRO A 167 -14.54 -7.40 -0.70
CA PRO A 167 -15.98 -7.54 -0.50
C PRO A 167 -16.48 -6.56 0.57
N GLU A 168 -17.79 -6.30 0.55
CA GLU A 168 -18.46 -5.36 1.47
C GLU A 168 -18.18 -5.68 2.95
N SER A 169 -18.15 -6.96 3.31
CA SER A 169 -17.81 -7.46 4.66
C SER A 169 -16.45 -6.95 5.17
N VAL A 170 -15.45 -6.90 4.30
CA VAL A 170 -14.12 -6.35 4.62
C VAL A 170 -14.19 -4.82 4.71
N LEU A 171 -14.95 -4.17 3.82
CA LEU A 171 -15.09 -2.72 3.79
C LEU A 171 -15.76 -2.18 5.06
N GLU A 172 -16.82 -2.83 5.55
CA GLU A 172 -17.46 -2.47 6.82
C GLU A 172 -16.46 -2.35 7.99
N ARG A 173 -15.39 -3.18 7.96
CA ARG A 173 -14.32 -3.17 8.96
C ARG A 173 -13.27 -2.09 8.70
N VAL A 174 -12.80 -1.92 7.46
CA VAL A 174 -11.64 -1.07 7.16
C VAL A 174 -12.00 0.38 6.80
N SER A 175 -13.21 0.62 6.29
CA SER A 175 -13.67 1.94 5.87
C SER A 175 -13.53 3.02 6.97
N PRO A 176 -13.94 2.79 8.23
CA PRO A 176 -13.79 3.78 9.29
C PRO A 176 -12.32 4.11 9.62
N GLU A 177 -11.39 3.22 9.30
CA GLU A 177 -9.95 3.43 9.51
C GLU A 177 -9.38 4.34 8.42
N PHE A 178 -9.69 4.05 7.16
CA PHE A 178 -9.28 4.90 6.04
C PHE A 178 -9.90 6.29 6.12
N GLU A 179 -11.19 6.40 6.42
CA GLU A 179 -11.88 7.67 6.60
C GLU A 179 -11.24 8.53 7.70
N TYR A 180 -10.80 7.89 8.79
CA TYR A 180 -10.07 8.59 9.85
C TYR A 180 -8.71 9.09 9.36
N MET A 181 -7.92 8.23 8.70
CA MET A 181 -6.59 8.61 8.19
C MET A 181 -6.68 9.74 7.15
N ILE A 182 -7.67 9.70 6.26
CA ILE A 182 -7.93 10.76 5.28
C ILE A 182 -8.23 12.09 5.99
N ALA A 183 -9.20 12.09 6.92
CA ALA A 183 -9.57 13.31 7.65
C ALA A 183 -8.42 13.87 8.50
N LEU A 184 -7.60 12.99 9.09
CA LEU A 184 -6.42 13.37 9.85
C LEU A 184 -5.36 14.02 8.96
N HIS A 185 -5.09 13.43 7.79
CA HIS A 185 -4.11 13.97 6.84
C HIS A 185 -4.55 15.34 6.30
N GLU A 186 -5.82 15.49 5.91
CA GLU A 186 -6.39 16.78 5.49
C GLU A 186 -6.30 17.85 6.58
N LYS A 187 -6.37 17.45 7.86
CA LYS A 187 -6.20 18.37 8.99
C LYS A 187 -4.74 18.82 9.11
N TRP A 188 -3.79 17.90 8.97
CA TRP A 188 -2.36 18.21 9.01
C TRP A 188 -1.92 19.09 7.85
N GLU A 189 -2.35 18.79 6.63
CA GLU A 189 -2.05 19.62 5.45
C GLU A 189 -2.56 21.05 5.62
N ARG A 190 -3.79 21.22 6.12
CA ARG A 190 -4.36 22.55 6.42
C ARG A 190 -3.57 23.30 7.48
N ALA A 191 -3.13 22.62 8.54
CA ALA A 191 -2.33 23.22 9.60
C ALA A 191 -0.95 23.66 9.08
N ALA A 192 -0.25 22.78 8.35
CA ALA A 192 1.05 23.06 7.76
C ALA A 192 0.98 24.21 6.74
N PHE A 193 -0.06 24.25 5.91
CA PHE A 193 -0.28 25.35 4.98
C PHE A 193 -0.54 26.68 5.72
N ALA A 194 -1.33 26.67 6.79
CA ALA A 194 -1.59 27.86 7.58
C ALA A 194 -0.31 28.40 8.28
N GLU A 195 0.53 27.51 8.80
CA GLU A 195 1.83 27.86 9.40
C GLU A 195 2.79 28.47 8.36
N MET A 196 2.95 27.81 7.21
CA MET A 196 3.77 28.32 6.09
C MET A 196 3.30 29.71 5.64
N MET A 197 1.99 29.95 5.57
CA MET A 197 1.46 31.27 5.21
C MET A 197 1.74 32.34 6.27
N GLN A 198 1.71 31.98 7.56
CA GLN A 198 2.09 32.89 8.64
C GLN A 198 3.58 33.25 8.59
N GLU A 199 4.45 32.28 8.32
CA GLU A 199 5.89 32.53 8.16
C GLU A 199 6.16 33.47 6.98
N LEU A 200 5.53 33.23 5.82
CA LEU A 200 5.67 34.10 4.64
C LEU A 200 5.13 35.52 4.87
N GLU A 201 4.08 35.68 5.68
CA GLU A 201 3.57 36.99 6.07
C GLU A 201 4.55 37.70 7.03
N ALA A 202 5.14 36.98 7.99
CA ALA A 202 6.11 37.53 8.92
C ALA A 202 7.41 37.99 8.22
N GLU A 203 7.89 37.23 7.23
CA GLU A 203 9.08 37.60 6.43
C GLU A 203 8.83 38.82 5.51
N ARG A 204 7.58 39.07 5.10
CA ARG A 204 7.22 40.27 4.32
C ARG A 204 7.21 41.55 5.14
N ASP A 205 7.03 41.45 6.44
CA ASP A 205 6.96 42.58 7.36
C ASP A 205 8.32 42.90 8.04
N GLU A 206 9.39 42.16 7.74
CA GLU A 206 10.75 42.53 8.14
C GLU A 206 11.25 43.75 7.32
N PRO A 207 11.64 44.86 7.97
CA PRO A 207 12.20 46.01 7.27
C PRO A 207 13.55 45.63 6.65
N LEU A 208 13.71 45.91 5.35
CA LEU A 208 15.00 45.84 4.66
C LEU A 208 15.96 46.87 5.29
N ASP A 209 16.97 46.38 6.02
CA ASP A 209 18.11 47.17 6.50
C ASP A 209 19.04 47.63 5.35
#